data_AF-A0A095ZGN9-F1
#
_entry.id   AF-A0A095ZGN9-F1
#
_cell.length_a   1.000
_cell.length_b   1.000
_cell.length_c   1.000
_cell.angle_alpha   90.00
_cell.angle_beta   90.00
_cell.angle_gamma   90.00
#
_symmetry.space_group_name_H-M   'P 1'
#
loop_
_entity.id
_entity.type
_entity.pdbx_description
1 polymer ?
#
loop_
_entity_poly.entity_id
_entity_poly.type
_entity_poly.pdbx_seq_one_letter_code
_entity_poly.pdbx_strand_id
1 'polypeptide(L)'
;MHPSDNLQTPEAIFRHDLYTYLRTLDKVDEHLPDAPDIEGKWYDIANAYMPDAVREFNQYPTVVFGWMMYVGMAVAKYWDEDWELYNKVENLYTYLRDRIDFDHMDDYIREKVLLLKPEQAQQLQDTVGECAARTNNLLHHLSITPGSEDAYRAVIAALHQLYLMGAAMQLKSMGYHMTKIG
;
A
#
# COMPACT_ATOMS: atom_id res chain seq x y z
N MET A 1 -33.39 11.78 -16.85
CA MET A 1 -32.51 10.77 -17.46
C MET A 1 -31.71 10.21 -16.30
N HIS A 2 -32.03 9.00 -15.82
CA HIS A 2 -31.31 8.38 -14.71
C HIS A 2 -30.16 7.55 -15.31
N PRO A 3 -28.92 8.06 -15.31
CA PRO A 3 -27.78 7.17 -15.32
C PRO A 3 -27.80 6.49 -13.95
N SER A 4 -27.66 5.18 -13.92
CA SER A 4 -27.34 4.41 -12.72
C SER A 4 -26.36 5.18 -11.83
N ASP A 5 -26.71 5.31 -10.55
CA ASP A 5 -25.78 5.73 -9.50
C ASP A 5 -24.44 5.02 -9.73
N ASN A 6 -23.42 5.81 -10.05
CA ASN A 6 -22.10 5.34 -10.41
C ASN A 6 -21.42 4.82 -9.12
N LEU A 7 -21.82 3.64 -8.67
CA LEU A 7 -21.17 2.90 -7.57
C LEU A 7 -19.77 2.51 -8.04
N GLN A 8 -18.84 3.45 -7.95
CA GLN A 8 -17.42 3.10 -7.89
C GLN A 8 -17.26 2.16 -6.69
N THR A 9 -16.70 0.97 -6.93
CA THR A 9 -16.35 0.06 -5.84
C THR A 9 -15.38 0.78 -4.88
N PRO A 10 -15.33 0.39 -3.59
CA PRO A 10 -14.35 0.95 -2.66
C PRO A 10 -12.92 0.94 -3.24
N GLU A 11 -12.52 -0.15 -3.91
CA GLU A 11 -11.24 -0.23 -4.62
C GLU A 11 -11.06 0.87 -5.66
N ALA A 12 -12.06 1.15 -6.50
CA ALA A 12 -11.97 2.18 -7.51
C ALA A 12 -11.87 3.60 -6.91
N ILE A 13 -12.57 3.85 -5.80
CA ILE A 13 -12.52 5.12 -5.06
C ILE A 13 -11.11 5.34 -4.49
N PHE A 14 -10.60 4.39 -3.71
CA PHE A 14 -9.27 4.49 -3.11
C PHE A 14 -8.18 4.58 -4.16
N ARG A 15 -8.26 3.77 -5.22
CA ARG A 15 -7.31 3.81 -6.34
C ARG A 15 -7.27 5.18 -6.97
N HIS A 16 -8.42 5.77 -7.27
CA HIS A 16 -8.50 7.06 -7.95
C HIS A 16 -7.93 8.19 -7.09
N ASP A 17 -8.28 8.24 -5.80
CA ASP A 17 -7.79 9.28 -4.89
C ASP A 17 -6.28 9.19 -4.69
N LEU A 18 -5.77 8.01 -4.32
CA LEU A 18 -4.34 7.78 -4.08
C LEU A 18 -3.52 8.05 -5.34
N TYR A 19 -3.95 7.52 -6.49
CA TYR A 19 -3.30 7.77 -7.77
C TYR A 19 -3.23 9.26 -8.08
N THR A 20 -4.36 9.97 -7.95
CA THR A 20 -4.43 11.40 -8.29
C THR A 20 -3.46 12.19 -7.41
N TYR A 21 -3.47 11.95 -6.10
CA TYR A 21 -2.54 12.60 -5.17
C TYR A 21 -1.08 12.30 -5.52
N LEU A 22 -0.72 11.03 -5.66
CA LEU A 22 0.67 10.62 -5.95
C LEU A 22 1.16 11.12 -7.31
N ARG A 23 0.27 11.27 -8.30
CA ARG A 23 0.60 11.90 -9.59
C ARG A 23 0.96 13.38 -9.44
N THR A 24 0.29 14.12 -8.55
CA THR A 24 0.64 15.54 -8.32
C THR A 24 2.03 15.73 -7.75
N LEU A 25 2.55 14.72 -7.04
CA LEU A 25 3.89 14.69 -6.46
C LEU A 25 4.93 14.03 -7.37
N ASP A 26 4.52 13.60 -8.57
CA ASP A 26 5.29 12.77 -9.48
C ASP A 26 5.86 11.48 -8.84
N LYS A 27 5.15 10.89 -7.87
CA LYS A 27 5.56 9.68 -7.16
C LYS A 27 5.15 8.39 -7.86
N VAL A 28 4.22 8.45 -8.80
CA VAL A 28 3.85 7.33 -9.69
C VAL A 28 3.81 7.82 -11.14
N ASP A 29 3.86 6.90 -12.11
CA ASP A 29 3.78 7.23 -13.54
C ASP A 29 2.34 7.41 -14.01
N GLU A 30 2.16 7.98 -15.21
CA GLU A 30 0.84 8.13 -15.85
C GLU A 30 0.11 6.78 -16.02
N HIS A 31 0.89 5.71 -16.18
CA HIS A 31 0.39 4.35 -16.17
C HIS A 31 0.98 3.62 -14.97
N LEU A 32 0.10 3.06 -14.13
CA LEU A 32 0.54 2.19 -13.05
C LEU A 32 1.17 0.91 -13.63
N PRO A 33 2.18 0.35 -12.95
CA PRO A 33 2.82 -0.89 -13.40
C PRO A 33 1.85 -2.07 -13.38
N ASP A 34 1.99 -2.89 -14.41
CA ASP A 34 1.46 -4.25 -14.43
C ASP A 34 2.52 -5.15 -13.79
N ALA A 35 2.34 -5.44 -12.50
CA ALA A 35 3.32 -6.15 -11.67
C ALA A 35 2.71 -7.43 -11.07
N PRO A 36 2.43 -8.46 -11.89
CA PRO A 36 1.69 -9.65 -11.47
C PRO A 36 2.43 -10.46 -10.40
N ASP A 37 3.76 -10.44 -10.38
CA ASP A 37 4.56 -11.09 -9.33
C ASP A 37 4.33 -10.46 -7.95
N ILE A 38 4.27 -9.13 -7.90
CA ILE A 38 4.03 -8.36 -6.68
C ILE A 38 2.57 -8.53 -6.27
N GLU A 39 1.63 -8.29 -7.18
CA GLU A 39 0.19 -8.46 -6.93
C GLU A 39 -0.13 -9.90 -6.49
N GLY A 40 0.54 -10.90 -7.03
CA GLY A 40 0.39 -12.30 -6.66
C GLY A 40 0.70 -12.61 -5.19
N LYS A 41 1.46 -11.77 -4.48
CA LYS A 41 1.75 -11.91 -3.05
C LYS A 41 0.70 -11.28 -2.13
N TRP A 42 -0.20 -10.46 -2.69
CA TRP A 42 -1.18 -9.70 -1.92
C TRP A 42 -1.99 -10.56 -0.94
N TYR A 43 -2.55 -11.68 -1.41
CA TYR A 43 -3.46 -12.49 -0.59
C TYR A 43 -2.80 -13.03 0.69
N ASP A 44 -1.60 -13.60 0.55
CA ASP A 44 -0.86 -14.15 1.68
C ASP A 44 -0.40 -13.05 2.64
N ILE A 45 0.06 -11.92 2.10
CA ILE A 45 0.44 -10.74 2.88
C ILE A 45 -0.76 -10.21 3.67
N ALA A 46 -1.91 -9.99 3.01
CA ALA A 46 -3.10 -9.46 3.63
C ALA A 46 -3.58 -10.37 4.77
N ASN A 47 -3.63 -11.68 4.55
CA ASN A 47 -4.04 -12.63 5.59
C ASN A 47 -3.13 -12.62 6.82
N ALA A 48 -1.81 -12.50 6.62
CA ALA A 48 -0.86 -12.43 7.73
C ALA A 48 -0.86 -11.06 8.43
N TYR A 49 -1.14 -9.99 7.69
CA TYR A 49 -1.20 -8.61 8.19
C TYR A 49 -2.44 -8.32 9.04
N MET A 50 -3.59 -8.89 8.66
CA MET A 50 -4.87 -8.54 9.26
C MET A 50 -4.97 -8.74 10.79
N PRO A 51 -4.42 -9.80 11.40
CA PRO A 51 -4.42 -9.94 12.86
C PRO A 51 -3.75 -8.77 13.59
N ASP A 52 -2.62 -8.29 13.09
CA ASP A 52 -1.89 -7.16 13.66
C ASP A 52 -2.62 -5.84 13.38
N ALA A 53 -3.12 -5.68 12.14
CA ALA A 53 -3.93 -4.54 11.73
C ALA A 53 -5.18 -4.35 12.60
N VAL A 54 -5.96 -5.40 12.84
CA VAL A 54 -7.22 -5.35 13.60
C VAL A 54 -6.98 -4.94 15.05
N ARG A 55 -5.86 -5.36 15.65
CA ARG A 55 -5.50 -4.97 17.02
C ARG A 55 -5.29 -3.46 17.14
N GLU A 56 -4.61 -2.86 16.17
CA GLU A 56 -4.26 -1.45 16.19
C GLU A 56 -5.32 -0.53 15.57
N PHE A 57 -6.18 -1.06 14.69
CA PHE A 57 -7.09 -0.26 13.85
C PHE A 57 -7.98 0.70 14.63
N ASN A 58 -8.47 0.29 15.81
CA ASN A 58 -9.37 1.12 16.62
C ASN A 58 -8.68 2.37 17.21
N GLN A 59 -7.37 2.31 17.45
CA GLN A 59 -6.61 3.42 18.04
C GLN A 59 -5.80 4.18 16.99
N TYR A 60 -5.27 3.47 16.00
CA TYR A 60 -4.28 3.97 15.05
C TYR A 60 -4.58 3.53 13.60
N PRO A 61 -5.75 3.88 13.02
CA PRO A 61 -6.14 3.41 11.70
C PRO A 61 -5.22 3.92 10.58
N THR A 62 -4.72 5.15 10.69
CA THR A 62 -3.77 5.70 9.71
C THR A 62 -2.42 4.98 9.74
N VAL A 63 -1.99 4.50 10.90
CA VAL A 63 -0.75 3.72 11.02
C VAL A 63 -0.91 2.38 10.29
N VAL A 64 -2.03 1.70 10.51
CA VAL A 64 -2.39 0.46 9.79
C VAL A 64 -2.43 0.66 8.26
N PHE A 65 -2.91 1.80 7.78
CA PHE A 65 -2.88 2.10 6.35
C PHE A 65 -1.48 2.40 5.84
N GLY A 66 -0.72 3.23 6.55
CA GLY A 66 0.63 3.61 6.15
C GLY A 66 1.59 2.41 6.07
N TRP A 67 1.54 1.51 7.05
CA TRP A 67 2.37 0.30 7.06
C TRP A 67 2.14 -0.62 5.86
N MET A 68 0.90 -0.79 5.41
CA MET A 68 0.63 -1.60 4.21
C MET A 68 1.29 -1.00 2.95
N MET A 69 1.35 0.33 2.87
CA MET A 69 2.03 1.01 1.78
C MET A 69 3.55 0.78 1.82
N TYR A 70 4.16 0.79 3.00
CA TYR A 70 5.57 0.39 3.18
C TYR A 70 5.82 -1.06 2.81
N VAL A 71 4.91 -1.98 3.17
CA VAL A 71 5.00 -3.40 2.78
C VAL A 71 5.01 -3.53 1.25
N GLY A 72 4.15 -2.79 0.54
CA GLY A 72 4.17 -2.74 -0.93
C GLY A 72 5.51 -2.28 -1.51
N MET A 73 6.11 -1.25 -0.92
CA MET A 73 7.45 -0.78 -1.31
C MET A 73 8.52 -1.84 -1.06
N ALA A 74 8.51 -2.48 0.11
CA ALA A 74 9.47 -3.53 0.44
C ALA A 74 9.38 -4.72 -0.52
N VAL A 75 8.17 -5.16 -0.88
CA VAL A 75 7.99 -6.26 -1.85
C VAL A 75 8.52 -5.86 -3.23
N ALA A 76 8.24 -4.64 -3.71
CA ALA A 76 8.80 -4.15 -4.96
C ALA A 76 10.34 -4.11 -4.93
N LYS A 77 10.92 -3.69 -3.80
CA LYS A 77 12.37 -3.70 -3.61
C LYS A 77 12.96 -5.12 -3.65
N TYR A 78 12.31 -6.07 -3.00
CA TYR A 78 12.74 -7.48 -3.03
C TYR A 78 12.58 -8.13 -4.40
N TRP A 79 11.54 -7.76 -5.14
CA TRP A 79 11.35 -8.19 -6.52
C TRP A 79 12.50 -7.71 -7.41
N ASP A 80 12.96 -6.46 -7.25
CA ASP A 80 14.10 -5.89 -7.97
C ASP A 80 15.45 -6.52 -7.56
N GLU A 81 15.64 -6.84 -6.27
CA GLU A 81 16.92 -7.36 -5.77
C GLU A 81 17.21 -8.80 -6.15
N ASP A 82 16.29 -9.73 -5.85
CA ASP A 82 16.43 -11.16 -6.14
C ASP A 82 15.08 -11.88 -6.01
N TRP A 83 14.23 -11.75 -7.03
CA TRP A 83 12.91 -12.37 -6.99
C TRP A 83 12.97 -13.89 -6.83
N GLU A 84 13.97 -14.56 -7.41
CA GLU A 84 14.14 -16.01 -7.30
C GLU A 84 14.36 -16.46 -5.86
N LEU A 85 15.03 -15.64 -5.05
CA LEU A 85 15.18 -15.85 -3.62
C LEU A 85 13.89 -15.49 -2.86
N TYR A 86 13.41 -14.26 -3.04
CA TYR A 86 12.33 -13.72 -2.22
C TYR A 86 10.96 -14.35 -2.52
N ASN A 87 10.72 -14.83 -3.73
CA ASN A 87 9.50 -15.56 -4.07
C ASN A 87 9.36 -16.88 -3.28
N LYS A 88 10.46 -17.45 -2.80
CA LYS A 88 10.49 -18.67 -1.97
C LYS A 88 10.25 -18.41 -0.49
N VAL A 89 10.27 -17.13 -0.07
CA VAL A 89 9.91 -16.77 1.31
C VAL A 89 8.41 -17.05 1.49
N GLU A 90 8.08 -17.83 2.52
CA GLU A 90 6.71 -18.28 2.80
C GLU A 90 5.72 -17.12 2.89
N ASN A 91 6.10 -16.04 3.59
CA ASN A 91 5.30 -14.83 3.69
C ASN A 91 6.19 -13.60 3.87
N LEU A 92 6.20 -12.70 2.89
CA LEU A 92 7.09 -11.52 2.89
C LEU A 92 6.75 -10.51 3.99
N TYR A 93 5.48 -10.37 4.37
CA TYR A 93 5.10 -9.51 5.50
C TYR A 93 5.63 -10.07 6.83
N THR A 94 5.42 -11.37 7.06
CA THR A 94 5.93 -12.03 8.29
C THR A 94 7.46 -11.94 8.35
N TYR A 95 8.12 -12.15 7.20
CA TYR A 95 9.58 -11.97 7.08
C TYR A 95 10.03 -10.55 7.44
N LEU A 96 9.28 -9.51 7.06
CA LEU A 96 9.59 -8.11 7.45
C LEU A 96 9.34 -7.87 8.93
N ARG A 97 8.13 -8.20 9.42
CA ARG A 97 7.68 -7.98 10.79
C ARG A 97 8.59 -8.67 11.81
N ASP A 98 8.97 -9.92 11.56
CA ASP A 98 9.77 -10.72 12.49
C ASP A 98 11.24 -10.27 12.58
N ARG A 99 11.69 -9.34 11.72
CA ARG A 99 13.03 -8.71 11.84
C ARG A 99 13.05 -7.59 12.86
N ILE A 100 11.89 -7.08 13.25
CA ILE A 100 11.75 -6.04 14.26
C ILE A 100 10.44 -6.31 15.04
N ASP A 101 9.40 -5.53 14.79
CA ASP A 101 8.02 -5.72 15.22
C ASP A 101 7.10 -4.92 14.29
N PHE A 102 5.80 -4.90 14.60
CA PHE A 102 4.80 -4.14 13.83
C PHE A 102 4.99 -2.63 13.98
N ASP A 103 5.23 -2.16 15.21
CA ASP A 103 5.27 -0.75 15.58
C ASP A 103 6.44 0.04 14.97
N HIS A 104 7.52 -0.64 14.63
CA HIS A 104 8.73 -0.03 14.05
C HIS A 104 8.99 -0.50 12.59
N MET A 105 7.99 -1.11 11.94
CA MET A 105 8.17 -1.70 10.62
C MET A 105 8.50 -0.65 9.54
N ASP A 106 7.94 0.56 9.62
CA ASP A 106 8.22 1.65 8.69
C ASP A 106 9.66 2.16 8.81
N ASP A 107 10.21 2.28 10.02
CA ASP A 107 11.62 2.64 10.22
C ASP A 107 12.53 1.57 9.62
N TYR A 108 12.25 0.30 9.90
CA TYR A 108 13.02 -0.81 9.34
C TYR A 108 12.98 -0.83 7.80
N ILE A 109 11.80 -0.70 7.20
CA ILE A 109 11.65 -0.69 5.74
C ILE A 109 12.42 0.49 5.15
N ARG A 110 12.25 1.71 5.68
CA ARG A 110 12.92 2.91 5.16
C ARG A 110 14.44 2.80 5.24
N GLU A 111 14.97 2.36 6.38
CA GLU A 111 16.43 2.39 6.62
C GLU A 111 17.17 1.15 6.15
N LYS A 112 16.57 -0.04 6.28
CA LYS A 112 17.26 -1.32 6.08
C LYS A 112 16.88 -2.02 4.79
N VAL A 113 15.66 -1.80 4.28
CA VAL A 113 15.19 -2.40 3.04
C VAL A 113 15.38 -1.45 1.87
N LEU A 114 14.85 -0.23 2.00
CA LEU A 114 14.92 0.79 0.96
C LEU A 114 16.25 1.58 0.98
N LEU A 115 17.04 1.44 2.04
CA LEU A 115 18.36 2.07 2.23
C LEU A 115 18.32 3.60 2.06
N LEU A 116 17.24 4.23 2.53
CA LEU A 116 17.02 5.66 2.36
C LEU A 116 17.92 6.48 3.28
N LYS A 117 18.38 7.64 2.78
CA LYS A 117 18.98 8.67 3.62
C LYS A 117 17.90 9.35 4.48
N PRO A 118 18.24 9.96 5.63
CA PRO A 118 17.26 10.58 6.52
C PRO A 118 16.30 11.57 5.83
N GLU A 119 16.81 12.39 4.91
CA GLU A 119 15.98 13.35 4.15
C GLU A 119 14.95 12.63 3.25
N GLN A 120 15.37 11.56 2.57
CA GLN A 120 14.48 10.77 1.71
C GLN A 120 13.46 10.00 2.55
N ALA A 121 13.89 9.47 3.69
CA ALA A 121 13.02 8.77 4.64
C ALA A 121 11.93 9.69 5.21
N GLN A 122 12.25 10.96 5.49
CA GLN A 122 11.27 11.95 5.94
C GLN A 122 10.28 12.30 4.83
N GLN A 123 10.75 12.59 3.62
CA GLN A 123 9.87 12.90 2.48
C GLN A 123 8.92 11.72 2.17
N LEU A 124 9.41 10.49 2.29
CA LEU A 124 8.59 9.30 2.12
C LEU A 124 7.55 9.17 3.23
N GLN A 125 7.93 9.41 4.49
CA GLN A 125 7.01 9.40 5.63
C GLN A 125 5.89 10.42 5.48
N ASP A 126 6.21 11.64 5.04
CA ASP A 126 5.20 12.68 4.82
C ASP A 126 4.19 12.25 3.73
N THR A 127 4.69 11.64 2.65
CA THR A 127 3.86 11.15 1.54
C THR A 127 2.96 9.98 1.98
N VAL A 128 3.52 8.99 2.68
CA VAL A 128 2.77 7.82 3.17
C VAL A 128 1.74 8.23 4.23
N GLY A 129 2.11 9.15 5.12
CA GLY A 129 1.22 9.70 6.14
C GLY A 129 0.01 10.40 5.54
N GLU A 130 0.20 11.20 4.48
CA GLU A 130 -0.90 11.83 3.76
C GLU A 130 -1.77 10.79 3.04
N CYS A 131 -1.18 9.81 2.32
CA CYS A 131 -1.94 8.72 1.71
C CYS A 131 -2.82 7.95 2.72
N ALA A 132 -2.27 7.66 3.90
CA ALA A 132 -3.00 7.00 4.97
C ALA A 132 -4.13 7.86 5.54
N ALA A 133 -3.87 9.16 5.78
CA ALA A 133 -4.87 10.10 6.26
C ALA A 133 -6.02 10.25 5.25
N ARG A 134 -5.71 10.40 3.97
CA ARG A 134 -6.71 10.46 2.88
C ARG A 134 -7.55 9.20 2.81
N THR A 135 -6.92 8.04 2.90
CA THR A 135 -7.61 6.74 2.90
C THR A 135 -8.56 6.62 4.08
N ASN A 136 -8.10 6.98 5.29
CA ASN A 136 -8.94 6.95 6.48
C ASN A 136 -10.13 7.92 6.37
N ASN A 137 -9.90 9.14 5.88
CA ASN A 137 -10.96 10.12 5.67
C ASN A 137 -12.00 9.62 4.65
N LEU A 138 -11.55 9.05 3.53
CA LEU A 138 -12.46 8.47 2.53
C LEU A 138 -13.27 7.33 3.10
N LEU A 139 -12.65 6.42 3.88
CA LEU A 139 -13.35 5.31 4.52
C LEU A 139 -14.49 5.80 5.42
N HIS A 140 -14.27 6.86 6.21
CA HIS A 140 -15.30 7.47 7.06
C HIS A 140 -16.43 8.15 6.27
N HIS A 141 -16.18 8.53 5.02
CA HIS A 141 -17.18 9.11 4.13
C HIS A 141 -17.92 8.06 3.28
N LEU A 142 -17.47 6.80 3.28
CA LEU A 142 -18.27 5.73 2.73
C LEU A 142 -19.50 5.54 3.64
N SER A 143 -20.69 5.57 3.06
CA SER A 143 -21.96 5.34 3.76
C SER A 143 -22.11 3.87 4.19
N ILE A 144 -21.20 3.39 5.04
CA ILE A 144 -21.07 2.00 5.46
C ILE A 144 -21.28 1.90 6.98
N THR A 145 -22.06 0.92 7.40
CA THR A 145 -22.30 0.64 8.83
C THR A 145 -21.01 0.14 9.51
N PRO A 146 -20.54 0.77 10.59
CA PRO A 146 -19.40 0.29 11.34
C PRO A 146 -19.60 -1.15 11.84
N GLY A 147 -18.57 -1.99 11.74
CA GLY A 147 -18.62 -3.39 12.16
C GLY A 147 -19.40 -4.32 11.22
N SER A 148 -19.82 -3.85 10.04
CA SER A 148 -20.43 -4.70 9.01
C SER A 148 -19.39 -5.42 8.15
N GLU A 149 -19.84 -6.44 7.41
CA GLU A 149 -19.04 -7.10 6.38
C GLU A 149 -18.57 -6.11 5.30
N ASP A 150 -19.43 -5.16 4.91
CA ASP A 150 -19.09 -4.12 3.93
C ASP A 150 -17.98 -3.20 4.45
N ALA A 151 -17.96 -2.89 5.75
CA ALA A 151 -16.89 -2.10 6.35
C ALA A 151 -15.57 -2.85 6.29
N TYR A 152 -15.59 -4.13 6.60
CA TYR A 152 -14.41 -5.00 6.50
C TYR A 152 -13.90 -5.08 5.06
N ARG A 153 -14.79 -5.29 4.09
CA ARG A 153 -14.45 -5.32 2.66
C ARG A 153 -13.85 -4.00 2.19
N ALA A 154 -14.38 -2.86 2.63
CA ALA A 154 -13.83 -1.55 2.31
C ALA A 154 -12.42 -1.34 2.92
N VAL A 155 -12.14 -1.84 4.12
CA VAL A 155 -10.79 -1.80 4.71
C VAL A 155 -9.82 -2.66 3.90
N ILE A 156 -10.21 -3.88 3.50
CA ILE A 156 -9.37 -4.74 2.64
C ILE A 156 -9.10 -4.07 1.29
N ALA A 157 -10.12 -3.45 0.69
CA ALA A 157 -9.99 -2.68 -0.55
C ALA A 157 -8.97 -1.53 -0.40
N ALA A 158 -9.05 -0.78 0.69
CA ALA A 158 -8.13 0.30 1.01
C ALA A 158 -6.69 -0.20 1.17
N LEU A 159 -6.49 -1.26 1.97
CA LEU A 159 -5.18 -1.88 2.18
C LEU A 159 -4.59 -2.38 0.86
N HIS A 160 -5.40 -2.99 -0.01
CA HIS A 160 -4.94 -3.46 -1.31
C HIS A 160 -4.44 -2.31 -2.19
N GLN A 161 -5.19 -1.20 -2.24
CA GLN A 161 -4.75 -0.04 -3.04
C GLN A 161 -3.50 0.62 -2.45
N LEU A 162 -3.36 0.68 -1.13
CA LEU A 162 -2.13 1.18 -0.49
C LEU A 162 -0.93 0.29 -0.80
N TYR A 163 -1.09 -1.03 -0.76
CA TYR A 163 -0.06 -2.00 -1.14
C TYR A 163 0.42 -1.77 -2.59
N LEU A 164 -0.52 -1.71 -3.54
CA LEU A 164 -0.20 -1.50 -4.95
C LEU A 164 0.42 -0.13 -5.23
N MET A 165 -0.06 0.93 -4.57
CA MET A 165 0.51 2.28 -4.71
C MET A 165 1.92 2.37 -4.10
N GLY A 166 2.16 1.69 -2.98
CA GLY A 166 3.49 1.56 -2.41
C GLY A 166 4.45 0.86 -3.38
N ALA A 167 4.03 -0.26 -3.95
CA ALA A 167 4.81 -0.96 -4.97
C ALA A 167 5.09 -0.07 -6.19
N ALA A 168 4.07 0.61 -6.72
CA ALA A 168 4.21 1.50 -7.88
C ALA A 168 5.18 2.66 -7.62
N MET A 169 5.11 3.28 -6.43
CA MET A 169 6.04 4.32 -6.04
C MET A 169 7.48 3.82 -5.97
N GLN A 170 7.68 2.64 -5.38
CA GLN A 170 9.01 2.09 -5.25
C GLN A 170 9.59 1.70 -6.61
N LEU A 171 8.79 1.05 -7.49
CA LEU A 171 9.19 0.72 -8.85
C LEU A 171 9.64 1.97 -9.63
N LYS A 172 8.84 3.05 -9.60
CA LYS A 172 9.25 4.32 -10.21
C LYS A 172 10.55 4.85 -9.63
N SER A 173 10.70 4.82 -8.30
CA SER A 173 11.92 5.31 -7.63
C SER A 173 13.20 4.55 -8.02
N MET A 174 13.06 3.28 -8.41
CA MET A 174 14.15 2.42 -8.89
C MET A 174 14.37 2.54 -10.40
N GLY A 175 13.59 3.36 -11.11
CA GLY A 175 13.75 3.65 -12.54
C GLY A 175 12.90 2.80 -13.47
N TYR A 176 11.95 2.02 -12.95
CA TYR A 176 10.97 1.33 -13.78
C TYR A 176 9.92 2.34 -14.24
N HIS A 177 9.85 2.55 -15.56
CA HIS A 177 8.90 3.48 -16.17
C HIS A 177 7.93 2.77 -17.10
N MET A 178 6.64 2.96 -16.85
CA MET A 178 5.59 2.39 -17.70
C MET A 178 5.21 3.38 -18.79
N THR A 179 5.58 3.06 -20.01
CA THR A 179 5.14 3.78 -21.21
C THR A 179 4.24 2.87 -22.04
N LYS A 180 3.28 3.44 -22.79
CA LYS A 180 2.48 2.64 -23.73
C LYS A 180 3.43 1.95 -24.71
N ILE A 181 3.29 0.64 -24.85
CA ILE A 181 3.77 -0.05 -26.04
C ILE A 181 2.91 0.50 -27.19
N GLY A 182 3.55 1.27 -28.06
CA GLY A 182 2.92 1.91 -29.23
C GLY A 182 2.47 0.91 -30.28
#